data_AF-R0IB02-F1
#
_entry.id   AF-R0IB02-F1
#
_cell.length_a   1.000
_cell.length_b   1.000
_cell.length_c   1.000
_cell.angle_alpha   90.00
_cell.angle_beta   90.00
_cell.angle_gamma   90.00
#
_symmetry.space_group_name_H-M   'P 1'
#
loop_
_entity.id
_entity.type
_entity.pdbx_description
1 polymer ?
#
loop_
_entity_poly.entity_id
_entity_poly.type
_entity_poly.pdbx_seq_one_letter_code
_entity_poly.pdbx_strand_id
1 'polypeptide(L)'
;MYPTPPASPSQNGFCAPEDRLGQVLAGRLQLTGILGVGAYGVVYTAVDIQTNIPYAVKALNKVGLEPRQRKFQQREIQLHHQASAHPNVVSLVKIMDAPDCTYVVIEYCPEGDLFSNITEQGKYVGNDAMAKRAFLQVLDAVEYCHSIGIYHRDLKPENVLVTDNGMTCKLADFGLATTDPVTSDFGCGSTFYMSPECQTSAPKAYSCYASAPNDVWSLGVMLVNLTCGRNPWKRASFDDSTFRAFMKDPKFLKTILPVSDELDAILRRMFEFNPAKRATIPEVRDMILRCSSFTAPKSAVSTPLPTPSFGPVDYNQDPAYNPYYQAPVPQFAPLPGSAYAPSPFQSSTSSGSSNSDGESVFSACSSASSASSTSSYQSQLPKFSSRVPQPQPQQQYVSPQPPSNTWFQPFIQAANLVKHVSFQPSMMAPVHVY
;
A
#
# COMPACT_ATOMS: atom_id res chain seq x y z
N MET A 1 47.31 22.97 -29.95
CA MET A 1 46.08 22.25 -30.34
C MET A 1 45.04 22.54 -29.27
N TYR A 2 43.81 22.91 -29.65
CA TYR A 2 42.70 22.91 -28.69
C TYR A 2 42.32 21.46 -28.36
N PRO A 3 41.92 21.14 -27.12
CA PRO A 3 41.42 19.81 -26.81
C PRO A 3 40.16 19.52 -27.64
N THR A 4 40.12 18.33 -28.23
CA THR A 4 38.94 17.84 -28.97
C THR A 4 37.72 17.90 -28.05
N PRO A 5 36.55 18.39 -28.50
CA PRO A 5 35.33 18.30 -27.72
C PRO A 5 35.08 16.85 -27.29
N PRO A 6 34.55 16.61 -26.07
CA PRO A 6 34.15 15.26 -25.69
C PRO A 6 33.16 14.71 -26.71
N ALA A 7 33.27 13.42 -27.02
CA ALA A 7 32.37 12.79 -27.97
C ALA A 7 30.92 12.99 -27.53
N SER A 8 30.04 13.38 -28.46
CA SER A 8 28.60 13.42 -28.21
C SER A 8 28.17 12.05 -27.66
N PRO A 9 27.42 12.00 -26.54
CA PRO A 9 27.07 10.72 -25.92
C PRO A 9 26.32 9.84 -26.91
N SER A 10 26.88 8.66 -27.19
CA SER A 10 26.19 7.64 -27.98
C SER A 10 24.91 7.24 -27.24
N GLN A 11 23.76 7.43 -27.89
CA GLN A 11 22.44 7.11 -27.34
C GLN A 11 22.24 5.58 -27.23
N ASN A 12 22.93 4.95 -26.28
CA ASN A 12 22.80 3.52 -25.96
C ASN A 12 21.50 3.20 -25.19
N GLY A 13 20.38 3.86 -25.52
CA GLY A 13 19.00 3.54 -25.13
C GLY A 13 18.62 3.63 -23.65
N PHE A 14 19.59 3.55 -22.74
CA PHE A 14 19.44 3.50 -21.30
C PHE A 14 20.38 4.53 -20.66
N CYS A 15 19.85 5.73 -20.49
CA CYS A 15 20.37 6.71 -19.56
C CYS A 15 19.90 6.29 -18.16
N ALA A 16 20.82 6.11 -17.21
CA ALA A 16 20.45 5.71 -15.86
C ALA A 16 19.59 6.80 -15.20
N PRO A 17 18.72 6.49 -14.22
CA PRO A 17 17.89 7.50 -13.57
C PRO A 17 18.71 8.68 -13.02
N GLU A 18 19.90 8.40 -12.50
CA GLU A 18 20.79 9.37 -11.87
C GLU A 18 21.45 10.31 -12.88
N ASP A 19 21.73 9.82 -14.09
CA ASP A 19 22.37 10.58 -15.19
C ASP A 19 21.51 11.77 -15.67
N ARG A 20 20.21 11.76 -15.38
CA ARG A 20 19.27 12.83 -15.73
C ARG A 20 19.24 13.97 -14.69
N LEU A 21 19.86 13.79 -13.53
CA LEU A 21 19.89 14.82 -12.50
C LEU A 21 20.71 16.03 -12.95
N GLY A 22 20.21 17.23 -12.66
CA GLY A 22 20.76 18.49 -13.15
C GLY A 22 20.35 18.85 -14.59
N GLN A 23 19.75 17.93 -15.37
CA GLN A 23 19.28 18.20 -16.73
C GLN A 23 18.18 19.28 -16.73
N VAL A 24 18.31 20.27 -17.62
CA VAL A 24 17.33 21.36 -17.77
C VAL A 24 16.45 21.10 -19.00
N LEU A 25 15.22 20.66 -18.75
CA LEU A 25 14.22 20.39 -19.79
C LEU A 25 13.70 21.70 -20.39
N ALA A 26 13.75 21.79 -21.73
CA ALA A 26 13.42 22.97 -22.53
C ALA A 26 13.97 24.31 -21.99
N GLY A 27 15.19 24.30 -21.42
CA GLY A 27 15.86 25.49 -20.92
C GLY A 27 15.19 26.17 -19.71
N ARG A 28 14.26 25.49 -19.02
CA ARG A 28 13.51 26.08 -17.89
C ARG A 28 13.33 25.16 -16.68
N LEU A 29 13.09 23.87 -16.88
CA LEU A 29 12.72 22.97 -15.78
C LEU A 29 13.90 22.04 -15.44
N GLN A 30 14.59 22.29 -14.33
CA GLN A 30 15.75 21.49 -13.91
C GLN A 30 15.31 20.29 -13.07
N LEU A 31 15.76 19.08 -13.42
CA LEU A 31 15.57 17.87 -12.60
C LEU A 31 16.53 17.90 -11.41
N THR A 32 16.02 17.77 -10.18
CA THR A 32 16.80 18.00 -8.94
C THR A 32 16.99 16.76 -8.07
N GLY A 33 16.17 15.72 -8.24
CA GLY A 33 16.20 14.51 -7.43
C GLY A 33 15.24 13.44 -7.95
N ILE A 34 15.37 12.20 -7.48
CA ILE A 34 14.48 11.10 -7.83
C ILE A 34 13.45 10.92 -6.70
N LEU A 35 12.15 10.95 -7.05
CA LEU A 35 11.03 10.66 -6.15
C LEU A 35 10.68 9.18 -6.14
N GLY A 36 10.80 8.50 -7.27
CA GLY A 36 10.50 7.07 -7.37
C GLY A 36 10.84 6.47 -8.72
N VAL A 37 11.13 5.17 -8.73
CA VAL A 37 11.39 4.37 -9.94
C VAL A 37 10.27 3.34 -10.05
N GLY A 38 9.45 3.46 -11.10
CA GLY A 38 8.32 2.56 -11.37
C GLY A 38 8.53 1.71 -12.62
N ALA A 39 7.64 0.74 -12.85
CA ALA A 39 7.72 -0.18 -13.99
C ALA A 39 7.66 0.51 -15.37
N TYR A 40 7.08 1.70 -15.46
CA TYR A 40 6.84 2.43 -16.72
C TYR A 40 7.69 3.71 -16.87
N GLY A 41 8.51 4.06 -15.86
CA GLY A 41 9.29 5.29 -15.88
C GLY A 41 9.79 5.73 -14.51
N VAL A 42 10.51 6.84 -14.48
CA VAL A 42 11.07 7.44 -13.26
C VAL A 42 10.35 8.77 -12.98
N VAL A 43 10.02 9.02 -11.72
CA VAL A 43 9.49 10.31 -11.26
C VAL A 43 10.61 11.10 -10.60
N TYR A 44 10.81 12.34 -11.02
CA TYR A 44 11.80 13.27 -10.49
C TYR A 44 11.15 14.43 -9.75
N THR A 45 11.82 14.97 -8.72
CA THR A 45 11.60 16.38 -8.37
C THR A 45 12.22 17.26 -9.44
N ALA A 46 11.60 18.39 -9.72
CA ALA A 46 12.13 19.42 -10.58
C ALA A 46 11.80 20.82 -10.06
N VAL A 47 12.56 21.82 -10.50
CA VAL A 47 12.30 23.23 -10.18
C VAL A 47 12.33 24.04 -11.48
N ASP A 48 11.34 24.90 -11.66
CA ASP A 48 11.37 25.92 -12.71
C ASP A 48 12.37 27.02 -12.30
N ILE A 49 13.51 27.07 -12.99
CA ILE A 49 14.65 27.94 -12.64
C ILE A 49 14.35 29.44 -12.75
N GLN A 50 13.21 29.82 -13.35
CA GLN A 50 12.77 31.21 -13.45
C GLN A 50 11.85 31.64 -12.31
N THR A 51 11.05 30.70 -11.77
CA THR A 51 10.00 30.98 -10.77
C THR A 51 10.29 30.37 -9.40
N ASN A 52 11.27 29.46 -9.32
CA ASN A 52 11.55 28.58 -8.18
C ASN A 52 10.35 27.72 -7.73
N ILE A 53 9.34 27.54 -8.58
CA ILE A 53 8.20 26.66 -8.28
C ILE A 53 8.65 25.20 -8.45
N PRO A 54 8.40 24.32 -7.45
CA PRO A 54 8.70 22.90 -7.55
C PRO A 54 7.61 22.16 -8.33
N TYR A 55 8.04 21.14 -9.09
CA TYR A 55 7.19 20.24 -9.87
C TYR A 55 7.66 18.79 -9.66
N ALA A 56 6.78 17.84 -9.95
CA ALA A 56 7.19 16.46 -10.22
C ALA A 56 7.22 16.22 -11.74
N VAL A 57 8.13 15.37 -12.19
CA VAL A 57 8.29 15.04 -13.62
C VAL A 57 8.35 13.54 -13.81
N LYS A 58 7.30 12.94 -14.39
CA LYS A 58 7.28 11.53 -14.77
C LYS A 58 7.95 11.39 -16.15
N ALA A 59 9.16 10.86 -16.18
CA ALA A 59 9.91 10.56 -17.39
C ALA A 59 9.59 9.11 -17.84
N LEU A 60 8.87 9.01 -18.95
CA LEU A 60 8.39 7.76 -19.52
C LEU A 60 9.24 7.39 -20.75
N ASN A 61 9.96 6.26 -20.68
CA ASN A 61 10.87 5.84 -21.75
C ASN A 61 10.10 5.47 -23.03
N LYS A 62 10.62 5.84 -24.21
CA LYS A 62 10.10 5.46 -25.53
C LYS A 62 10.89 4.33 -26.18
N VAL A 63 12.16 4.19 -25.82
CA VAL A 63 13.10 3.23 -26.41
C VAL A 63 12.73 1.83 -25.93
N GLY A 64 12.73 0.86 -26.83
CA GLY A 64 12.40 -0.53 -26.52
C GLY A 64 10.91 -0.85 -26.30
N LEU A 65 10.01 0.15 -26.24
CA LEU A 65 8.59 -0.11 -26.04
C LEU A 65 7.92 -0.77 -27.25
N GLU A 66 7.19 -1.85 -26.98
CA GLU A 66 6.26 -2.47 -27.94
C GLU A 66 5.11 -1.51 -28.33
N PRO A 67 4.49 -1.67 -29.50
CA PRO A 67 3.34 -0.87 -29.91
C PRO A 67 2.18 -0.87 -28.90
N ARG A 68 2.01 -1.98 -28.15
CA ARG A 68 1.00 -2.10 -27.09
C ARG A 68 1.35 -1.24 -25.87
N GLN A 69 2.60 -1.29 -25.41
CA GLN A 69 3.07 -0.50 -24.26
C GLN A 69 2.97 1.01 -24.54
N ARG A 70 3.33 1.44 -25.77
CA ARG A 70 3.16 2.84 -26.20
C ARG A 70 1.70 3.29 -26.15
N LYS A 71 0.75 2.43 -26.55
CA LYS A 71 -0.69 2.73 -26.44
C LYS A 71 -1.16 2.87 -25.00
N PHE A 72 -0.67 2.04 -24.08
CA PHE A 72 -0.98 2.18 -22.65
C PHE A 72 -0.42 3.49 -22.08
N GLN A 73 0.85 3.80 -22.35
CA GLN A 73 1.50 5.06 -21.97
C GLN A 73 0.74 6.30 -22.51
N GLN A 74 0.32 6.26 -23.78
CA GLN A 74 -0.48 7.33 -24.38
C GLN A 74 -1.87 7.46 -23.74
N ARG A 75 -2.54 6.33 -23.45
CA ARG A 75 -3.82 6.31 -22.73
C ARG A 75 -3.68 6.91 -21.33
N GLU A 76 -2.67 6.51 -20.55
CA GLU A 76 -2.38 7.06 -19.22
C GLU A 76 -2.29 8.60 -19.26
N ILE A 77 -1.43 9.14 -20.14
CA ILE A 77 -1.23 10.59 -20.28
C ILE A 77 -2.55 11.28 -20.69
N GLN A 78 -3.31 10.69 -21.61
CA GLN A 78 -4.57 11.26 -22.09
C GLN A 78 -5.66 11.29 -21.01
N LEU A 79 -5.82 10.18 -20.26
CA LEU A 79 -6.82 10.10 -19.18
C LEU A 79 -6.45 11.01 -18.01
N HIS A 80 -5.16 11.08 -17.66
CA HIS A 80 -4.68 12.03 -16.63
C HIS A 80 -4.92 13.47 -17.06
N HIS A 81 -4.62 13.84 -18.32
CA HIS A 81 -4.89 15.18 -18.84
C HIS A 81 -6.38 15.55 -18.78
N GLN A 82 -7.29 14.61 -19.11
CA GLN A 82 -8.73 14.83 -19.01
C GLN A 82 -9.21 14.97 -17.56
N ALA A 83 -8.68 14.16 -16.64
CA ALA A 83 -9.02 14.23 -15.22
C ALA A 83 -8.44 15.47 -14.49
N SER A 84 -7.35 16.04 -15.01
CA SER A 84 -6.57 17.13 -14.40
C SER A 84 -7.32 18.45 -14.16
N ALA A 85 -8.55 18.61 -14.66
CA ALA A 85 -9.34 19.82 -14.40
C ALA A 85 -9.94 19.87 -12.98
N HIS A 86 -9.93 18.75 -12.24
CA HIS A 86 -10.51 18.66 -10.91
C HIS A 86 -9.48 19.00 -9.81
N PRO A 87 -9.81 19.82 -8.78
CA PRO A 87 -8.85 20.26 -7.76
C PRO A 87 -8.24 19.12 -6.94
N ASN A 88 -8.99 18.03 -6.73
CA ASN A 88 -8.52 16.81 -6.05
C ASN A 88 -7.98 15.74 -7.03
N VAL A 89 -7.59 16.11 -8.23
CA VAL A 89 -6.72 15.31 -9.11
C VAL A 89 -5.38 16.04 -9.21
N VAL A 90 -4.27 15.31 -9.29
CA VAL A 90 -2.95 15.91 -9.50
C VAL A 90 -2.92 16.61 -10.87
N SER A 91 -2.60 17.90 -10.88
CA SER A 91 -2.60 18.74 -12.07
C SER A 91 -1.48 18.34 -13.03
N LEU A 92 -1.84 18.02 -14.28
CA LEU A 92 -0.91 17.83 -15.39
C LEU A 92 -0.63 19.20 -16.03
N VAL A 93 0.55 19.73 -15.73
CA VAL A 93 0.96 21.11 -16.08
C VAL A 93 1.46 21.20 -17.52
N LYS A 94 2.27 20.23 -17.96
CA LYS A 94 2.87 20.24 -19.31
C LYS A 94 3.32 18.84 -19.75
N ILE A 95 3.21 18.55 -21.04
CA ILE A 95 3.85 17.40 -21.68
C ILE A 95 5.05 17.93 -22.49
N MET A 96 6.20 17.28 -22.37
CA MET A 96 7.42 17.64 -23.09
C MET A 96 7.95 16.40 -23.78
N ASP A 97 7.99 16.42 -25.10
CA ASP A 97 8.31 15.25 -25.91
C ASP A 97 9.76 15.30 -26.40
N ALA A 98 10.55 14.27 -26.08
CA ALA A 98 11.95 14.12 -26.50
C ALA A 98 12.14 12.81 -27.27
N PRO A 99 13.27 12.60 -27.98
CA PRO A 99 13.49 11.36 -28.74
C PRO A 99 13.53 10.09 -27.87
N ASP A 100 14.05 10.21 -26.65
CA ASP A 100 14.25 9.11 -25.70
C ASP A 100 13.07 8.93 -24.74
N CYS A 101 12.48 10.02 -24.25
CA CYS A 101 11.42 10.02 -23.25
C CYS A 101 10.27 10.98 -23.60
N THR A 102 9.07 10.69 -23.11
CA THR A 102 8.02 11.69 -22.89
C THR A 102 8.06 12.09 -21.42
N TYR A 103 8.22 13.37 -21.14
CA TYR A 103 8.20 13.92 -19.78
C TYR A 103 6.83 14.53 -19.50
N VAL A 104 6.17 14.07 -18.44
CA VAL A 104 4.91 14.61 -17.95
C VAL A 104 5.21 15.43 -16.71
N VAL A 105 5.09 16.75 -16.82
CA VAL A 105 5.27 17.72 -15.73
C VAL A 105 3.94 17.86 -14.99
N ILE A 106 3.96 17.60 -13.70
CA ILE A 106 2.79 17.61 -12.81
C ILE A 106 3.07 18.45 -11.56
N GLU A 107 2.02 18.90 -10.86
CA GLU A 107 2.21 19.61 -9.59
C GLU A 107 2.96 18.76 -8.55
N TYR A 108 3.78 19.39 -7.72
CA TYR A 108 4.51 18.70 -6.65
C TYR A 108 3.71 18.72 -5.35
N CYS A 109 3.41 17.54 -4.80
CA CYS A 109 2.79 17.37 -3.49
C CYS A 109 3.87 17.05 -2.44
N PRO A 110 4.26 18.01 -1.58
CA PRO A 110 5.46 17.89 -0.75
C PRO A 110 5.36 16.89 0.40
N GLU A 111 4.15 16.43 0.75
CA GLU A 111 3.93 15.49 1.85
C GLU A 111 3.88 14.03 1.40
N GLY A 112 4.12 13.75 0.11
CA GLY A 112 4.11 12.40 -0.45
C GLY A 112 2.69 11.81 -0.58
N ASP A 113 2.57 10.50 -0.47
CA ASP A 113 1.32 9.77 -0.62
C ASP A 113 0.54 9.59 0.70
N LEU A 114 -0.74 9.24 0.57
CA LEU A 114 -1.66 9.07 1.68
C LEU A 114 -1.33 7.82 2.51
N PHE A 115 -0.64 6.81 1.96
CA PHE A 115 -0.25 5.61 2.70
C PHE A 115 0.77 5.94 3.80
N SER A 116 1.87 6.63 3.44
CA SER A 116 2.86 7.11 4.42
C SER A 116 2.24 8.11 5.42
N ASN A 117 1.31 8.97 4.98
CA ASN A 117 0.64 9.89 5.91
C ASN A 117 -0.33 9.20 6.90
N ILE A 118 -0.92 8.05 6.52
CA ILE A 118 -1.70 7.19 7.42
C ILE A 118 -0.79 6.41 8.37
N THR A 119 0.25 5.76 7.85
CA THR A 119 1.00 4.70 8.56
C THR A 119 2.23 5.21 9.32
N GLU A 120 2.97 6.17 8.76
CA GLU A 120 4.22 6.69 9.33
C GLU A 120 3.99 8.00 10.10
N GLN A 121 3.18 8.90 9.53
CA GLN A 121 2.90 10.22 10.12
C GLN A 121 1.70 10.20 11.07
N GLY A 122 0.86 9.16 11.03
CA GLY A 122 -0.29 8.99 11.93
C GLY A 122 -1.36 10.10 11.86
N LYS A 123 -1.44 10.88 10.76
CA LYS A 123 -2.28 12.09 10.67
C LYS A 123 -3.79 11.82 10.74
N TYR A 124 -4.23 10.64 10.29
CA TYR A 124 -5.64 10.32 10.05
C TYR A 124 -6.24 9.32 11.05
N VAL A 125 -5.47 8.33 11.50
CA VAL A 125 -5.99 7.25 12.35
C VAL A 125 -6.35 7.79 13.74
N GLY A 126 -7.62 7.63 14.14
CA GLY A 126 -8.16 8.22 15.37
C GLY A 126 -8.48 9.72 15.26
N ASN A 127 -8.40 10.30 14.06
CA ASN A 127 -8.84 11.66 13.75
C ASN A 127 -9.95 11.61 12.69
N ASP A 128 -11.15 11.21 13.12
CA ASP A 128 -12.33 11.02 12.27
C ASP A 128 -12.63 12.23 11.36
N ALA A 129 -12.35 13.47 11.83
CA ALA A 129 -12.55 14.68 11.04
C ALA A 129 -11.56 14.79 9.86
N MET A 130 -10.28 14.46 10.08
CA MET A 130 -9.27 14.42 9.01
C MET A 130 -9.52 13.25 8.06
N ALA A 131 -9.82 12.06 8.59
CA ALA A 131 -10.17 10.89 7.80
C ALA A 131 -11.39 11.16 6.91
N LYS A 132 -12.44 11.82 7.44
CA LYS A 132 -13.62 12.21 6.66
C LYS A 132 -13.30 13.23 5.58
N ARG A 133 -12.51 14.28 5.89
CA ARG A 133 -12.09 15.29 4.90
C ARG A 133 -11.34 14.64 3.74
N ALA A 134 -10.32 13.83 4.04
CA ALA A 134 -9.53 13.12 3.03
C ALA A 134 -10.42 12.21 2.17
N PHE A 135 -11.30 11.42 2.80
CA PHE A 135 -12.17 10.51 2.07
C PHE A 135 -13.16 11.26 1.16
N LEU A 136 -13.79 12.34 1.63
CA LEU A 136 -14.70 13.15 0.81
C LEU A 136 -14.00 13.75 -0.42
N GLN A 137 -12.77 14.26 -0.27
CA GLN A 137 -11.97 14.77 -1.39
C GLN A 137 -11.59 13.70 -2.42
N VAL A 138 -11.33 12.46 -1.96
CA VAL A 138 -11.12 11.32 -2.87
C VAL A 138 -12.43 10.95 -3.56
N LEU A 139 -13.59 10.97 -2.87
CA LEU A 139 -14.89 10.78 -3.50
C LEU A 139 -15.16 11.87 -4.56
N ASP A 140 -14.83 13.14 -4.30
CA ASP A 140 -14.95 14.24 -5.27
C ASP A 140 -14.17 13.92 -6.55
N ALA A 141 -12.90 13.52 -6.40
CA ALA A 141 -12.03 13.18 -7.53
C ALA A 141 -12.54 11.98 -8.35
N VAL A 142 -12.97 10.90 -7.68
CA VAL A 142 -13.42 9.68 -8.36
C VAL A 142 -14.82 9.87 -8.97
N GLU A 143 -15.72 10.59 -8.30
CA GLU A 143 -17.03 10.97 -8.85
C GLU A 143 -16.88 11.83 -10.11
N TYR A 144 -15.97 12.81 -10.08
CA TYR A 144 -15.63 13.58 -11.27
C TYR A 144 -15.10 12.68 -12.40
N CYS A 145 -14.12 11.81 -12.12
CA CYS A 145 -13.59 10.86 -13.11
C CYS A 145 -14.70 10.00 -13.72
N HIS A 146 -15.56 9.41 -12.89
CA HIS A 146 -16.69 8.60 -13.36
C HIS A 146 -17.67 9.41 -14.21
N SER A 147 -17.91 10.68 -13.87
CA SER A 147 -18.81 11.57 -14.65
C SER A 147 -18.30 11.89 -16.06
N ILE A 148 -16.97 11.88 -16.26
CA ILE A 148 -16.33 12.03 -17.58
C ILE A 148 -15.97 10.68 -18.22
N GLY A 149 -16.48 9.57 -17.68
CA GLY A 149 -16.30 8.22 -18.23
C GLY A 149 -14.93 7.59 -17.97
N ILE A 150 -14.17 8.05 -16.97
CA ILE A 150 -12.87 7.51 -16.57
C ILE A 150 -13.02 6.68 -15.29
N TYR A 151 -12.59 5.42 -15.33
CA TYR A 151 -12.55 4.50 -14.19
C TYR A 151 -11.11 4.20 -13.82
N HIS A 152 -10.76 4.30 -12.54
CA HIS A 152 -9.35 4.31 -12.10
C HIS A 152 -8.74 2.92 -11.97
N ARG A 153 -9.53 1.96 -11.46
CA ARG A 153 -9.22 0.53 -11.28
C ARG A 153 -8.09 0.18 -10.29
N ASP A 154 -7.20 1.10 -9.95
CA ASP A 154 -6.18 0.94 -8.90
C ASP A 154 -6.26 2.07 -7.84
N LEU A 155 -7.42 2.22 -7.20
CA LEU A 155 -7.58 3.17 -6.09
C LEU A 155 -6.98 2.62 -4.81
N LYS A 156 -5.98 3.31 -4.26
CA LYS A 156 -5.28 2.98 -3.03
C LYS A 156 -4.61 4.23 -2.45
N PRO A 157 -4.33 4.32 -1.13
CA PRO A 157 -3.66 5.47 -0.52
C PRO A 157 -2.32 5.85 -1.20
N GLU A 158 -1.56 4.88 -1.70
CA GLU A 158 -0.30 5.12 -2.44
C GLU A 158 -0.51 5.94 -3.74
N ASN A 159 -1.71 5.91 -4.32
CA ASN A 159 -2.10 6.66 -5.53
C ASN A 159 -2.86 7.96 -5.18
N VAL A 160 -2.85 8.40 -3.92
CA VAL A 160 -3.43 9.69 -3.50
C VAL A 160 -2.32 10.51 -2.85
N LEU A 161 -1.95 11.64 -3.47
CA LEU A 161 -0.94 12.54 -2.92
C LEU A 161 -1.54 13.54 -1.92
N VAL A 162 -0.70 14.02 -1.02
CA VAL A 162 -1.08 14.86 0.12
C VAL A 162 -0.35 16.21 0.08
N THR A 163 -1.07 17.28 0.41
CA THR A 163 -0.54 18.64 0.59
C THR A 163 -1.38 19.42 1.63
N ASP A 164 -0.99 20.67 1.89
CA ASP A 164 -1.62 21.62 2.81
C ASP A 164 -1.69 21.11 4.26
N ASN A 165 -0.60 20.51 4.74
CA ASN A 165 -0.45 19.89 6.06
C ASN A 165 -1.45 18.73 6.31
N GLY A 166 -1.69 17.91 5.28
CA GLY A 166 -2.63 16.78 5.34
C GLY A 166 -4.07 17.14 5.02
N MET A 167 -4.36 18.41 4.69
CA MET A 167 -5.72 18.93 4.50
C MET A 167 -6.24 18.75 3.06
N THR A 168 -5.35 18.53 2.10
CA THR A 168 -5.68 18.39 0.68
C THR A 168 -5.14 17.07 0.13
N CYS A 169 -6.05 16.24 -0.37
CA CYS A 169 -5.77 14.98 -1.07
C CYS A 169 -5.98 15.15 -2.58
N LYS A 170 -5.09 14.57 -3.39
CA LYS A 170 -5.09 14.64 -4.86
C LYS A 170 -4.86 13.26 -5.47
N LEU A 171 -5.82 12.76 -6.24
CA LEU A 171 -5.73 11.48 -6.95
C LEU A 171 -4.67 11.51 -8.06
N ALA A 172 -3.88 10.45 -8.16
CA ALA A 172 -2.74 10.31 -9.06
C ALA A 172 -2.68 8.90 -9.69
N ASP A 173 -1.80 8.74 -10.67
CA ASP A 173 -1.47 7.50 -11.39
C ASP A 173 -2.62 6.80 -12.13
N PHE A 174 -2.95 7.33 -13.31
CA PHE A 174 -3.94 6.79 -14.23
C PHE A 174 -3.42 5.59 -15.07
N GLY A 175 -2.30 4.96 -14.70
CA GLY A 175 -1.64 3.91 -15.50
C GLY A 175 -2.48 2.65 -15.77
N LEU A 176 -3.46 2.37 -14.91
CA LEU A 176 -4.43 1.27 -15.09
C LEU A 176 -5.85 1.73 -15.43
N ALA A 177 -6.05 3.05 -15.58
CA ALA A 177 -7.36 3.62 -15.84
C ALA A 177 -7.92 3.22 -17.22
N THR A 178 -9.24 3.24 -17.34
CA THR A 178 -9.93 2.94 -18.60
C THR A 178 -11.18 3.79 -18.79
N THR A 179 -11.61 3.90 -20.05
CA THR A 179 -12.92 4.44 -20.46
C THR A 179 -14.01 3.38 -20.52
N ASP A 180 -13.67 2.11 -20.29
CA ASP A 180 -14.58 0.98 -20.47
C ASP A 180 -15.42 0.79 -19.19
N PRO A 181 -16.75 1.03 -19.20
CA PRO A 181 -17.60 0.87 -18.01
C PRO A 181 -17.76 -0.60 -17.59
N VAL A 182 -17.55 -1.51 -18.54
CA VAL A 182 -17.48 -2.96 -18.35
C VAL A 182 -16.22 -3.45 -19.06
N THR A 183 -15.38 -4.21 -18.35
CA THR A 183 -14.05 -4.62 -18.83
C THR A 183 -13.79 -6.11 -18.57
N SER A 184 -12.90 -6.70 -19.37
CA SER A 184 -12.38 -8.07 -19.23
C SER A 184 -10.96 -8.11 -18.66
N ASP A 185 -10.41 -6.98 -18.21
CA ASP A 185 -9.05 -6.87 -17.66
C ASP A 185 -9.01 -7.35 -16.18
N PHE A 186 -9.10 -8.66 -15.95
CA PHE A 186 -9.04 -9.23 -14.59
C PHE A 186 -7.65 -9.14 -13.96
N GLY A 187 -7.59 -9.05 -12.64
CA GLY A 187 -6.34 -8.98 -11.88
C GLY A 187 -5.57 -7.67 -12.05
N CYS A 188 -6.20 -6.64 -12.61
CA CYS A 188 -5.61 -5.30 -12.73
C CYS A 188 -5.85 -4.49 -11.44
N GLY A 189 -4.76 -4.00 -10.86
CA GLY A 189 -4.75 -3.23 -9.62
C GLY A 189 -4.08 -3.97 -8.47
N SER A 190 -4.07 -3.34 -7.31
CA SER A 190 -3.33 -3.81 -6.14
C SER A 190 -4.16 -4.81 -5.32
N THR A 191 -3.61 -6.01 -5.05
CA THR A 191 -4.32 -7.19 -4.52
C THR A 191 -5.17 -6.97 -3.27
N PHE A 192 -4.75 -6.06 -2.38
CA PHE A 192 -5.47 -5.70 -1.17
C PHE A 192 -6.78 -4.93 -1.44
N TYR A 193 -6.81 -4.17 -2.54
CA TYR A 193 -7.87 -3.21 -2.88
C TYR A 193 -8.82 -3.74 -3.98
N MET A 194 -8.39 -4.67 -4.82
CA MET A 194 -9.23 -5.23 -5.90
C MET A 194 -10.51 -5.92 -5.37
N SER A 195 -11.63 -5.72 -6.07
CA SER A 195 -12.92 -6.37 -5.78
C SER A 195 -12.94 -7.88 -6.05
N PRO A 196 -13.82 -8.68 -5.40
CA PRO A 196 -13.89 -10.13 -5.60
C PRO A 196 -14.09 -10.53 -7.06
N GLU A 197 -14.89 -9.77 -7.82
CA GLU A 197 -15.13 -10.01 -9.23
C GLU A 197 -13.87 -9.76 -10.10
N CYS A 198 -13.09 -8.71 -9.80
CA CYS A 198 -11.83 -8.42 -10.48
C CYS A 198 -10.75 -9.49 -10.19
N GLN A 199 -10.74 -10.06 -8.98
CA GLN A 199 -9.75 -11.05 -8.52
C GLN A 199 -10.01 -12.50 -8.96
N THR A 200 -10.89 -12.72 -9.94
CA THR A 200 -11.23 -14.06 -10.42
C THR A 200 -10.01 -14.77 -11.02
N SER A 201 -9.45 -15.77 -10.32
CA SER A 201 -8.19 -16.45 -10.70
C SER A 201 -8.25 -17.24 -12.03
N ALA A 202 -9.45 -17.57 -12.50
CA ALA A 202 -9.69 -18.25 -13.77
C ALA A 202 -11.02 -17.71 -14.37
N PRO A 203 -11.02 -16.51 -14.97
CA PRO A 203 -12.23 -15.95 -15.55
C PRO A 203 -12.67 -16.85 -16.72
N LYS A 204 -13.99 -17.03 -16.88
CA LYS A 204 -14.51 -17.78 -18.02
C LYS A 204 -14.31 -16.96 -19.29
N ALA A 205 -14.32 -17.61 -20.45
CA ALA A 205 -14.40 -16.89 -21.71
C ALA A 205 -15.60 -15.92 -21.68
N TYR A 206 -15.38 -14.68 -22.12
CA TYR A 206 -16.35 -13.58 -22.07
C TYR A 206 -16.81 -13.13 -20.67
N SER A 207 -16.13 -13.56 -19.59
CA SER A 207 -16.29 -12.89 -18.30
C SER A 207 -15.91 -11.41 -18.40
N CYS A 208 -16.64 -10.57 -17.69
CA CYS A 208 -16.37 -9.15 -17.53
C CYS A 208 -16.87 -8.68 -16.16
N TYR A 209 -16.43 -7.50 -15.73
CA TYR A 209 -16.90 -6.82 -14.52
C TYR A 209 -17.12 -5.33 -14.78
N ALA A 210 -17.94 -4.69 -13.95
CA ALA A 210 -18.23 -3.27 -14.04
C ALA A 210 -17.14 -2.45 -13.31
N SER A 211 -16.57 -1.46 -13.99
CA SER A 211 -15.42 -0.70 -13.50
C SER A 211 -15.77 0.23 -12.33
N ALA A 212 -16.93 0.90 -12.36
CA ALA A 212 -17.35 1.82 -11.29
C ALA A 212 -17.62 1.11 -9.94
N PRO A 213 -18.35 -0.02 -9.86
CA PRO A 213 -18.48 -0.77 -8.62
C PRO A 213 -17.14 -1.32 -8.08
N ASN A 214 -16.19 -1.66 -8.95
CA ASN A 214 -14.85 -2.07 -8.53
C ASN A 214 -14.12 -0.90 -7.82
N ASP A 215 -14.19 0.31 -8.37
CA ASP A 215 -13.61 1.50 -7.73
C ASP A 215 -14.25 1.77 -6.34
N VAL A 216 -15.57 1.58 -6.18
CA VAL A 216 -16.24 1.69 -4.86
C VAL A 216 -15.72 0.65 -3.86
N TRP A 217 -15.43 -0.57 -4.29
CA TRP A 217 -14.83 -1.58 -3.40
C TRP A 217 -13.47 -1.13 -2.88
N SER A 218 -12.61 -0.66 -3.78
CA SER A 218 -11.28 -0.13 -3.46
C SER A 218 -11.35 1.08 -2.51
N LEU A 219 -12.32 1.98 -2.72
CA LEU A 219 -12.63 3.08 -1.80
C LEU A 219 -13.05 2.57 -0.40
N GLY A 220 -13.79 1.47 -0.32
CA GLY A 220 -14.15 0.85 0.96
C GLY A 220 -12.91 0.36 1.72
N VAL A 221 -11.95 -0.24 1.02
CA VAL A 221 -10.65 -0.63 1.61
C VAL A 221 -9.86 0.61 2.03
N MET A 222 -9.84 1.67 1.21
CA MET A 222 -9.18 2.94 1.55
C MET A 222 -9.77 3.60 2.81
N LEU A 223 -11.10 3.57 2.97
CA LEU A 223 -11.79 4.09 4.16
C LEU A 223 -11.35 3.34 5.43
N VAL A 224 -11.25 2.01 5.37
CA VAL A 224 -10.72 1.20 6.49
C VAL A 224 -9.27 1.56 6.80
N ASN A 225 -8.43 1.84 5.80
CA ASN A 225 -7.05 2.29 6.03
C ASN A 225 -7.01 3.66 6.72
N LEU A 226 -7.82 4.64 6.28
CA LEU A 226 -7.93 5.96 6.91
C LEU A 226 -8.36 5.88 8.39
N THR A 227 -9.30 4.99 8.73
CA THR A 227 -9.85 4.89 10.09
C THR A 227 -9.08 3.96 11.02
N CYS A 228 -8.38 2.95 10.47
CA CYS A 228 -7.80 1.85 11.26
C CYS A 228 -6.32 1.56 10.97
N GLY A 229 -5.69 2.23 10.00
CA GLY A 229 -4.27 2.07 9.67
C GLY A 229 -3.88 0.69 9.11
N ARG A 230 -4.85 -0.09 8.62
CA ARG A 230 -4.62 -1.45 8.09
C ARG A 230 -5.70 -1.87 7.10
N ASN A 231 -5.38 -2.84 6.25
CA ASN A 231 -6.34 -3.49 5.37
C ASN A 231 -7.28 -4.45 6.13
N PRO A 232 -8.54 -4.63 5.70
CA PRO A 232 -9.48 -5.58 6.30
C PRO A 232 -9.08 -7.05 6.02
N TRP A 233 -8.51 -7.34 4.86
CA TRP A 233 -8.06 -8.66 4.41
C TRP A 233 -6.80 -8.53 3.56
N LYS A 234 -6.09 -9.65 3.31
CA LYS A 234 -5.00 -9.68 2.33
C LYS A 234 -5.54 -9.75 0.90
N ARG A 235 -6.69 -10.41 0.72
CA ARG A 235 -7.31 -10.62 -0.59
C ARG A 235 -8.82 -10.77 -0.47
N ALA A 236 -9.58 -10.18 -1.39
CA ALA A 236 -11.03 -10.30 -1.46
C ALA A 236 -11.46 -11.64 -2.09
N SER A 237 -11.00 -12.76 -1.54
CA SER A 237 -11.20 -14.13 -2.04
C SER A 237 -11.51 -15.09 -0.90
N PHE A 238 -12.28 -16.15 -1.17
CA PHE A 238 -12.60 -17.18 -0.19
C PHE A 238 -11.38 -17.92 0.37
N ASP A 239 -10.21 -17.83 -0.27
CA ASP A 239 -8.94 -18.34 0.27
C ASP A 239 -8.50 -17.56 1.52
N ASP A 240 -8.83 -16.28 1.62
CA ASP A 240 -8.51 -15.42 2.77
C ASP A 240 -9.48 -15.70 3.93
N SER A 241 -8.93 -15.92 5.12
CA SER A 241 -9.70 -16.27 6.32
C SER A 241 -10.63 -15.16 6.80
N THR A 242 -10.20 -13.89 6.68
CA THR A 242 -10.98 -12.73 7.12
C THR A 242 -12.09 -12.43 6.14
N PHE A 243 -11.80 -12.47 4.83
CA PHE A 243 -12.84 -12.34 3.81
C PHE A 243 -13.89 -13.44 3.93
N ARG A 244 -13.47 -14.70 4.14
CA ARG A 244 -14.38 -15.83 4.36
C ARG A 244 -15.24 -15.68 5.62
N ALA A 245 -14.73 -15.03 6.67
CA ALA A 245 -15.50 -14.72 7.87
C ALA A 245 -16.53 -13.61 7.62
N PHE A 246 -16.14 -12.51 6.95
CA PHE A 246 -17.03 -11.44 6.51
C PHE A 246 -18.17 -11.94 5.61
N MET A 247 -17.88 -12.86 4.68
CA MET A 247 -18.91 -13.47 3.82
C MET A 247 -19.89 -14.39 4.57
N LYS A 248 -19.60 -14.79 5.82
CA LYS A 248 -20.52 -15.55 6.68
C LYS A 248 -21.31 -14.65 7.62
N ASP A 249 -20.66 -13.63 8.18
CA ASP A 249 -21.28 -12.58 8.99
C ASP A 249 -20.78 -11.21 8.50
N PRO A 250 -21.62 -10.41 7.83
CA PRO A 250 -21.25 -9.07 7.39
C PRO A 250 -20.83 -8.13 8.52
N LYS A 251 -21.18 -8.41 9.79
CA LYS A 251 -20.73 -7.64 10.96
C LYS A 251 -19.35 -8.04 11.47
N PHE A 252 -18.71 -9.06 10.88
CA PHE A 252 -17.41 -9.56 11.32
C PHE A 252 -16.33 -8.47 11.38
N LEU A 253 -16.33 -7.50 10.45
CA LEU A 253 -15.36 -6.41 10.47
C LEU A 253 -15.45 -5.58 11.76
N LYS A 254 -16.65 -5.32 12.29
CA LYS A 254 -16.85 -4.65 13.58
C LYS A 254 -16.30 -5.43 14.78
N THR A 255 -16.16 -6.76 14.67
CA THR A 255 -15.58 -7.60 15.73
C THR A 255 -14.05 -7.53 15.79
N ILE A 256 -13.40 -7.13 14.69
CA ILE A 256 -11.93 -7.07 14.59
C ILE A 256 -11.38 -5.64 14.43
N LEU A 257 -12.20 -4.67 14.01
CA LEU A 257 -11.86 -3.25 13.80
C LEU A 257 -12.59 -2.35 14.81
N PRO A 258 -11.98 -1.25 15.30
CA PRO A 258 -12.60 -0.30 16.22
C PRO A 258 -13.55 0.69 15.52
N VAL A 259 -14.43 0.19 14.64
CA VAL A 259 -15.36 1.00 13.84
C VAL A 259 -16.71 1.18 14.55
N SER A 260 -17.35 2.32 14.31
CA SER A 260 -18.70 2.61 14.81
C SER A 260 -19.77 1.75 14.10
N ASP A 261 -20.97 1.65 14.68
CA ASP A 261 -22.14 1.01 14.06
C ASP A 261 -22.53 1.66 12.72
N GLU A 262 -22.35 2.97 12.60
CA GLU A 262 -22.63 3.74 11.39
C GLU A 262 -21.60 3.44 10.29
N LEU A 263 -20.30 3.42 10.62
CA LEU A 263 -19.25 3.08 9.67
C LEU A 263 -19.33 1.60 9.24
N ASP A 264 -19.63 0.68 10.15
CA ASP A 264 -19.90 -0.73 9.79
C ASP A 264 -21.07 -0.87 8.81
N ALA A 265 -22.15 -0.08 8.97
CA ALA A 265 -23.25 -0.06 8.01
C ALA A 265 -22.83 0.47 6.63
N ILE A 266 -21.97 1.50 6.58
CA ILE A 266 -21.39 2.05 5.33
C ILE A 266 -20.50 1.01 4.65
N LEU A 267 -19.56 0.41 5.39
CA LEU A 267 -18.65 -0.60 4.88
C LEU A 267 -19.41 -1.80 4.32
N ARG A 268 -20.51 -2.24 4.95
CA ARG A 268 -21.38 -3.29 4.41
C ARG A 268 -22.08 -2.92 3.10
N ARG A 269 -22.35 -1.64 2.83
CA ARG A 269 -22.89 -1.16 1.54
C ARG A 269 -21.82 -1.05 0.45
N MET A 270 -20.57 -0.76 0.82
CA MET A 270 -19.42 -0.68 -0.09
C MET A 270 -18.83 -2.06 -0.41
N PHE A 271 -18.81 -2.98 0.55
CA PHE A 271 -18.38 -4.37 0.40
C PHE A 271 -19.52 -5.34 0.07
N GLU A 272 -20.61 -4.83 -0.51
CA GLU A 272 -21.66 -5.68 -1.07
C GLU A 272 -21.08 -6.53 -2.20
N PHE A 273 -21.26 -7.84 -2.09
CA PHE A 273 -20.64 -8.83 -2.97
C PHE A 273 -21.22 -8.81 -4.38
N ASN A 274 -22.52 -8.51 -4.52
CA ASN A 274 -23.13 -8.31 -5.84
C ASN A 274 -22.84 -6.89 -6.34
N PRO A 275 -22.03 -6.69 -7.41
CA PRO A 275 -21.63 -5.35 -7.86
C PRO A 275 -22.80 -4.47 -8.28
N ALA A 276 -23.94 -5.06 -8.70
CA ALA A 276 -25.15 -4.34 -9.08
C ALA A 276 -26.01 -3.88 -7.88
N LYS A 277 -25.70 -4.33 -6.66
CA LYS A 277 -26.33 -3.89 -5.41
C LYS A 277 -25.43 -2.99 -4.57
N ARG A 278 -24.13 -2.93 -4.90
CA ARG A 278 -23.12 -2.12 -4.22
C ARG A 278 -23.48 -0.64 -4.31
N ALA A 279 -23.24 0.10 -3.23
CA ALA A 279 -23.57 1.52 -3.20
C ALA A 279 -22.81 2.29 -4.29
N THR A 280 -23.43 3.32 -4.83
CA THR A 280 -22.83 4.30 -5.73
C THR A 280 -22.07 5.37 -4.94
N ILE A 281 -21.18 6.12 -5.59
CA ILE A 281 -20.42 7.20 -4.92
C ILE A 281 -21.35 8.26 -4.28
N PRO A 282 -22.44 8.73 -4.92
CA PRO A 282 -23.41 9.61 -4.28
C PRO A 282 -24.04 9.04 -3.00
N GLU A 283 -24.42 7.75 -2.99
CA GLU A 283 -24.94 7.10 -1.78
C GLU A 283 -23.87 7.01 -0.67
N VAL A 284 -22.63 6.66 -1.02
CA VAL A 284 -21.51 6.61 -0.07
C VAL A 284 -21.25 7.98 0.53
N ARG A 285 -21.19 9.03 -0.31
CA ARG A 285 -21.02 10.43 0.11
C ARG A 285 -22.09 10.85 1.10
N ASP A 286 -23.35 10.59 0.80
CA ASP A 286 -24.50 10.93 1.65
C ASP A 286 -24.43 10.23 3.02
N MET A 287 -24.08 8.94 3.05
CA MET A 287 -23.88 8.22 4.31
C MET A 287 -22.67 8.74 5.12
N ILE A 288 -21.55 9.06 4.45
CA ILE A 288 -20.33 9.61 5.09
C ILE A 288 -20.58 10.99 5.71
N LEU A 289 -21.37 11.84 5.04
CA LEU A 289 -21.76 13.14 5.56
C LEU A 289 -22.62 13.01 6.82
N ARG A 290 -23.57 12.06 6.83
CA ARG A 290 -24.45 11.79 7.99
C ARG A 290 -23.78 11.04 9.14
N CYS A 291 -22.74 10.25 8.88
CA CYS A 291 -22.04 9.48 9.90
C CYS A 291 -21.39 10.42 10.94
N SER A 292 -21.78 10.33 12.20
CA SER A 292 -21.33 11.19 13.29
C SER A 292 -19.90 10.91 13.72
N SER A 293 -19.52 9.63 13.81
CA SER A 293 -18.18 9.16 14.17
C SER A 293 -17.85 7.88 13.41
N PHE A 294 -16.62 7.78 12.92
CA PHE A 294 -16.08 6.62 12.24
C PHE A 294 -15.58 5.56 13.22
N THR A 295 -14.96 5.99 14.31
CA THR A 295 -14.47 5.07 15.34
C THR A 295 -15.55 4.80 16.40
N ALA A 296 -15.56 3.59 16.97
CA ALA A 296 -16.36 3.34 18.15
C ALA A 296 -15.81 4.20 19.30
N PRO A 297 -16.67 4.77 20.18
CA PRO A 297 -16.19 5.37 21.41
C PRO A 297 -15.29 4.36 22.12
N LYS A 298 -14.09 4.76 22.52
CA LYS A 298 -13.31 3.97 23.45
C LYS A 298 -14.19 3.81 24.68
N SER A 299 -14.76 2.62 24.88
CA SER A 299 -15.48 2.26 26.09
C SER A 299 -14.60 2.73 27.24
N ALA A 300 -15.09 3.68 28.03
CA ALA A 300 -14.32 4.19 29.16
C ALA A 300 -13.89 2.94 29.93
N VAL A 301 -12.57 2.72 30.02
CA VAL A 301 -12.02 1.57 30.74
C VAL A 301 -12.71 1.61 32.08
N SER A 302 -13.50 0.57 32.36
CA SER A 302 -14.27 0.49 33.60
C SER A 302 -13.27 0.68 34.71
N THR A 303 -13.27 1.87 35.32
CA THR A 303 -12.33 2.23 36.37
C THR A 303 -12.41 1.12 37.38
N PRO A 304 -11.31 0.43 37.72
CA PRO A 304 -11.36 -0.59 38.74
C PRO A 304 -12.00 0.06 39.96
N LEU A 305 -13.09 -0.56 40.46
CA LEU A 305 -13.84 -0.06 41.59
C LEU A 305 -12.84 0.37 42.67
N PRO A 306 -12.94 1.60 43.22
CA PRO A 306 -11.97 2.09 44.17
C PRO A 306 -11.89 1.10 45.33
N THR A 307 -10.72 0.48 45.49
CA THR A 307 -10.45 -0.45 46.58
C THR A 307 -10.80 0.29 47.88
N PRO A 308 -11.67 -0.27 48.75
CA PRO A 308 -12.07 0.43 49.96
C PRO A 308 -10.82 0.76 50.79
N SER A 309 -10.71 2.02 51.21
CA SER A 309 -9.58 2.50 51.99
C SER A 309 -9.52 1.76 53.32
N PHE A 310 -8.52 0.91 53.51
CA PHE A 310 -8.16 0.42 54.83
C PHE A 310 -7.65 1.61 55.66
N GLY A 311 -8.52 2.16 56.49
CA GLY A 311 -8.10 3.01 57.60
C GLY A 311 -7.31 2.19 58.62
N PRO A 312 -6.32 2.78 59.30
CA PRO A 312 -5.66 2.09 60.42
C PRO A 312 -6.69 1.79 61.51
N VAL A 313 -6.74 0.54 61.96
CA VAL A 313 -7.62 0.13 63.05
C VAL A 313 -7.03 0.66 64.35
N ASP A 314 -7.71 1.63 64.96
CA ASP A 314 -7.28 2.24 66.22
C ASP A 314 -7.49 1.24 67.37
N TYR A 315 -6.39 0.82 67.99
CA TYR A 315 -6.43 -0.04 69.16
C TYR A 315 -6.73 0.82 70.39
N ASN A 316 -7.91 0.69 71.01
CA ASN A 316 -8.08 0.73 72.48
C ASN A 316 -9.53 0.47 72.94
N GLN A 317 -9.65 -0.05 74.18
CA GLN A 317 -10.89 -0.37 74.94
C GLN A 317 -11.64 -1.61 74.37
N ASP A 318 -11.58 -2.78 75.00
CA ASP A 318 -12.04 -3.02 76.38
C ASP A 318 -11.24 -4.12 77.14
N PRO A 319 -11.24 -4.16 78.49
CA PRO A 319 -10.29 -4.97 79.27
C PRO A 319 -10.88 -6.27 79.86
N ALA A 320 -10.72 -7.42 79.19
CA ALA A 320 -10.87 -8.74 79.84
C ALA A 320 -10.30 -9.92 79.01
N TYR A 321 -8.98 -10.15 79.01
CA TYR A 321 -8.46 -11.51 78.80
C TYR A 321 -7.07 -11.78 79.42
N ASN A 322 -6.88 -13.02 79.86
CA ASN A 322 -5.80 -13.47 80.75
C ASN A 322 -4.71 -14.24 79.96
N PRO A 323 -3.40 -13.95 80.08
CA PRO A 323 -2.38 -14.40 79.13
C PRO A 323 -1.85 -15.84 79.33
N TYR A 324 -2.64 -16.75 79.91
CA TYR A 324 -2.23 -18.13 80.18
C TYR A 324 -3.32 -19.17 79.88
N TYR A 325 -3.56 -19.44 78.59
CA TYR A 325 -4.11 -20.73 78.14
C TYR A 325 -3.57 -21.07 76.74
N GLN A 326 -2.74 -22.12 76.67
CA GLN A 326 -2.33 -22.74 75.40
C GLN A 326 -3.34 -23.83 75.02
N ALA A 327 -3.71 -23.88 73.73
CA ALA A 327 -4.46 -24.98 73.13
C ALA A 327 -3.65 -25.59 71.96
N PRO A 328 -3.79 -26.90 71.64
CA PRO A 328 -2.83 -27.61 70.81
C PRO A 328 -3.03 -27.38 69.31
N VAL A 329 -1.93 -27.35 68.56
CA VAL A 329 -1.93 -27.25 67.09
C VAL A 329 -2.09 -28.65 66.47
N PRO A 330 -3.06 -28.89 65.55
CA PRO A 330 -3.14 -30.14 64.82
C PRO A 330 -1.98 -30.26 63.82
N GLN A 331 -1.20 -31.35 63.93
CA GLN A 331 -0.17 -31.69 62.95
C GLN A 331 -0.80 -32.36 61.72
N PHE A 332 -0.36 -31.98 60.52
CA PHE A 332 -0.47 -32.80 59.32
C PHE A 332 0.92 -33.05 58.73
N ALA A 333 1.16 -34.29 58.32
CA ALA A 333 2.49 -34.81 58.04
C ALA A 333 3.01 -34.45 56.62
N PRO A 334 4.33 -34.31 56.44
CA PRO A 334 4.94 -34.15 55.12
C PRO A 334 5.02 -35.50 54.38
N LEU A 335 4.86 -35.47 53.05
CA LEU A 335 5.21 -36.60 52.17
C LEU A 335 6.53 -36.33 51.44
N PRO A 336 7.38 -37.35 51.24
CA PRO A 336 8.78 -37.16 50.87
C PRO A 336 9.00 -37.11 49.36
N GLY A 337 10.11 -36.50 48.94
CA GLY A 337 10.68 -36.71 47.60
C GLY A 337 11.90 -37.63 47.64
N SER A 338 12.25 -38.21 46.50
CA SER A 338 13.63 -38.18 45.98
C SER A 338 13.66 -38.60 44.52
N ALA A 339 14.66 -38.08 43.79
CA ALA A 339 14.93 -38.41 42.40
C ALA A 339 15.73 -39.72 42.26
N TYR A 340 15.68 -40.32 41.07
CA TYR A 340 16.87 -40.91 40.42
C TYR A 340 16.76 -40.78 38.90
N ALA A 341 17.85 -40.33 38.27
CA ALA A 341 18.10 -40.53 36.84
C ALA A 341 18.94 -41.84 36.68
N PRO A 342 19.10 -42.40 35.45
CA PRO A 342 20.09 -41.82 34.54
C PRO A 342 19.74 -41.88 33.02
N SER A 343 20.29 -40.92 32.27
CA SER A 343 20.59 -40.99 30.82
C SER A 343 21.90 -41.81 30.61
N PRO A 344 22.41 -42.17 29.40
CA PRO A 344 22.32 -41.40 28.14
C PRO A 344 22.36 -42.19 26.80
N PHE A 345 22.66 -41.42 25.72
CA PHE A 345 22.76 -41.72 24.28
C PHE A 345 21.43 -41.73 23.51
N GLN A 346 21.30 -41.20 22.28
CA GLN A 346 22.03 -40.18 21.47
C GLN A 346 21.10 -39.82 20.27
N SER A 347 21.16 -38.70 19.53
CA SER A 347 21.84 -37.40 19.62
C SER A 347 21.00 -36.36 18.84
N SER A 348 21.16 -35.07 19.16
CA SER A 348 20.64 -33.92 18.38
C SER A 348 21.24 -33.89 16.94
N THR A 349 20.71 -33.16 15.94
CA THR A 349 20.61 -31.68 15.90
C THR A 349 19.58 -31.13 14.91
N SER A 350 19.29 -29.84 15.10
CA SER A 350 18.36 -28.99 14.37
C SER A 350 19.07 -27.98 13.44
N SER A 351 18.25 -27.08 12.88
CA SER A 351 18.59 -25.84 12.16
C SER A 351 19.15 -25.96 10.74
N GLY A 352 18.70 -25.04 9.89
CA GLY A 352 19.25 -24.79 8.57
C GLY A 352 19.40 -23.28 8.37
N SER A 353 19.96 -22.87 7.24
CA SER A 353 19.74 -21.56 6.60
C SER A 353 20.47 -21.51 5.25
N SER A 354 19.89 -20.71 4.36
CA SER A 354 20.33 -20.24 3.05
C SER A 354 21.82 -20.35 2.67
N ASN A 355 22.04 -20.56 1.38
CA ASN A 355 22.77 -19.57 0.59
C ASN A 355 22.10 -19.36 -0.78
N SER A 356 22.41 -18.23 -1.41
CA SER A 356 21.82 -17.75 -2.66
C SER A 356 22.14 -18.63 -3.86
N ASP A 357 21.25 -18.66 -4.83
CA ASP A 357 21.31 -17.87 -6.07
C ASP A 357 19.86 -17.86 -6.64
N GLY A 358 19.32 -16.86 -7.32
CA GLY A 358 19.95 -15.93 -8.24
C GLY A 358 19.23 -16.04 -9.57
N GLU A 359 17.91 -15.81 -9.62
CA GLU A 359 17.19 -15.74 -10.90
C GLU A 359 15.97 -14.80 -10.88
N SER A 360 15.80 -14.10 -12.00
CA SER A 360 14.83 -13.03 -12.23
C SER A 360 13.43 -13.55 -12.57
N VAL A 361 12.39 -13.02 -11.93
CA VAL A 361 10.99 -13.28 -12.33
C VAL A 361 10.35 -12.01 -12.88
N PHE A 362 10.52 -11.79 -14.19
CA PHE A 362 9.69 -10.87 -14.96
C PHE A 362 8.29 -11.47 -15.14
N SER A 363 7.28 -10.94 -14.46
CA SER A 363 5.87 -11.17 -14.82
C SER A 363 5.47 -10.25 -15.98
N ALA A 364 5.87 -10.63 -17.20
CA ALA A 364 5.35 -10.00 -18.41
C ALA A 364 3.87 -10.33 -18.58
N CYS A 365 3.00 -9.31 -18.50
CA CYS A 365 1.56 -9.43 -18.69
C CYS A 365 1.19 -9.59 -20.18
N SER A 366 1.57 -10.72 -20.77
CA SER A 366 1.17 -11.16 -22.11
C SER A 366 -0.29 -11.63 -22.15
N SER A 367 -1.24 -10.71 -22.05
CA SER A 367 -2.64 -11.02 -22.38
C SER A 367 -2.83 -11.01 -23.90
N ALA A 368 -2.67 -12.18 -24.51
CA ALA A 368 -3.13 -12.43 -25.87
C ALA A 368 -4.66 -12.57 -25.88
N SER A 369 -5.35 -11.65 -26.54
CA SER A 369 -6.79 -11.77 -26.85
C SER A 369 -7.02 -11.39 -28.31
N SER A 370 -7.73 -12.26 -29.01
CA SER A 370 -7.81 -12.33 -30.47
C SER A 370 -8.68 -11.25 -31.10
N ALA A 371 -8.23 -10.72 -32.23
CA ALA A 371 -9.09 -9.98 -33.15
C ALA A 371 -10.12 -10.92 -33.81
N SER A 372 -11.34 -10.42 -34.02
CA SER A 372 -12.34 -11.07 -34.86
C SER A 372 -12.24 -10.58 -36.31
N SER A 373 -12.04 -11.47 -37.29
CA SER A 373 -12.87 -11.59 -38.51
C SER A 373 -12.26 -12.46 -39.64
N THR A 374 -13.17 -13.10 -40.38
CA THR A 374 -13.07 -13.58 -41.79
C THR A 374 -12.08 -14.70 -42.21
N SER A 375 -12.64 -15.92 -42.32
CA SER A 375 -12.61 -16.83 -43.50
C SER A 375 -11.35 -17.01 -44.36
N SER A 376 -10.76 -18.21 -44.36
CA SER A 376 -10.69 -19.11 -45.54
C SER A 376 -10.06 -20.49 -45.22
N TYR A 377 -10.33 -21.50 -46.05
CA TYR A 377 -9.87 -22.89 -45.91
C TYR A 377 -8.44 -23.12 -46.44
N GLN A 378 -7.59 -23.87 -45.71
CA GLN A 378 -6.82 -25.04 -46.24
C GLN A 378 -6.08 -25.82 -45.12
N SER A 379 -5.33 -26.88 -45.46
CA SER A 379 -5.23 -28.11 -44.65
C SER A 379 -3.81 -28.69 -44.41
N GLN A 380 -3.72 -29.62 -43.42
CA GLN A 380 -2.74 -30.72 -43.21
C GLN A 380 -1.56 -30.63 -42.20
N LEU A 381 -1.68 -31.44 -41.13
CA LEU A 381 -0.74 -32.48 -40.61
C LEU A 381 0.66 -32.12 -39.96
N PRO A 382 1.26 -33.01 -39.10
CA PRO A 382 1.96 -32.56 -37.87
C PRO A 382 3.28 -33.29 -37.44
N LYS A 383 3.78 -32.92 -36.24
CA LYS A 383 4.74 -33.59 -35.29
C LYS A 383 6.26 -33.35 -35.47
N PHE A 384 6.98 -33.14 -34.35
CA PHE A 384 7.88 -34.14 -33.73
C PHE A 384 8.34 -33.74 -32.30
N SER A 385 8.99 -34.67 -31.57
CA SER A 385 9.44 -34.56 -30.16
C SER A 385 10.76 -35.31 -29.94
N SER A 386 11.64 -34.82 -29.04
CA SER A 386 12.85 -35.52 -28.54
C SER A 386 13.29 -34.99 -27.15
N ARG A 387 14.19 -35.71 -26.45
CA ARG A 387 14.27 -35.78 -24.97
C ARG A 387 15.72 -36.05 -24.45
N VAL A 388 16.05 -35.71 -23.18
CA VAL A 388 17.16 -36.28 -22.30
C VAL A 388 18.61 -35.76 -22.57
N PRO A 389 19.63 -35.75 -21.65
CA PRO A 389 19.75 -36.10 -20.19
C PRO A 389 20.39 -35.04 -19.21
N GLN A 390 20.52 -35.40 -17.91
CA GLN A 390 21.31 -34.77 -16.82
C GLN A 390 22.63 -35.52 -16.45
N PRO A 391 23.49 -34.95 -15.57
CA PRO A 391 24.24 -35.70 -14.54
C PRO A 391 24.25 -35.07 -13.11
N GLN A 392 24.79 -35.80 -12.10
CA GLN A 392 24.85 -35.48 -10.64
C GLN A 392 26.32 -35.31 -10.10
N PRO A 393 26.66 -35.41 -8.77
CA PRO A 393 26.67 -34.32 -7.76
C PRO A 393 28.00 -34.20 -6.94
N GLN A 394 28.18 -33.18 -6.06
CA GLN A 394 29.31 -33.09 -5.11
C GLN A 394 28.98 -32.55 -3.68
N GLN A 395 29.91 -32.77 -2.76
CA GLN A 395 29.82 -32.97 -1.29
C GLN A 395 29.60 -31.72 -0.38
N GLN A 396 29.22 -31.95 0.90
CA GLN A 396 29.02 -30.95 1.97
C GLN A 396 29.99 -31.14 3.17
N TYR A 397 30.23 -30.06 3.94
CA TYR A 397 30.91 -30.03 5.25
C TYR A 397 30.12 -29.17 6.25
N VAL A 398 30.23 -29.41 7.57
CA VAL A 398 29.28 -28.91 8.60
C VAL A 398 29.99 -28.39 9.88
N SER A 399 29.48 -27.31 10.51
CA SER A 399 29.43 -27.00 11.99
C SER A 399 29.25 -25.46 12.24
N PRO A 400 28.97 -24.95 13.48
CA PRO A 400 27.77 -25.16 14.31
C PRO A 400 27.10 -23.84 14.83
N GLN A 401 25.89 -23.89 15.42
CA GLN A 401 25.15 -22.72 15.98
C GLN A 401 25.00 -22.71 17.53
N PRO A 402 24.81 -21.52 18.14
CA PRO A 402 24.20 -21.31 19.47
C PRO A 402 22.97 -20.34 19.39
N PRO A 403 22.27 -19.92 20.49
CA PRO A 403 20.89 -20.38 20.71
C PRO A 403 19.80 -19.29 20.68
N SER A 404 18.55 -19.75 20.69
CA SER A 404 17.31 -18.96 20.58
C SER A 404 16.85 -18.26 21.87
N ASN A 405 16.37 -17.02 21.77
CA ASN A 405 15.15 -16.51 22.45
C ASN A 405 14.85 -15.03 22.13
N THR A 406 13.73 -14.74 21.47
CA THR A 406 12.80 -13.62 21.75
C THR A 406 11.59 -13.68 20.81
N TRP A 407 10.37 -13.63 21.35
CA TRP A 407 9.12 -13.49 20.58
C TRP A 407 8.71 -12.01 20.55
N PHE A 408 9.11 -11.25 19.52
CA PHE A 408 8.54 -9.94 19.15
C PHE A 408 9.05 -9.53 17.76
N GLN A 409 8.21 -8.89 16.92
CA GLN A 409 8.49 -8.45 15.53
C GLN A 409 8.70 -9.63 14.53
N PRO A 410 8.34 -9.51 13.22
CA PRO A 410 8.59 -8.35 12.34
C PRO A 410 7.39 -7.84 11.50
N PHE A 411 7.46 -6.58 11.07
CA PHE A 411 7.11 -6.13 9.70
C PHE A 411 7.63 -4.70 9.42
N ILE A 412 8.96 -4.55 9.30
CA ILE A 412 9.59 -3.42 8.60
C ILE A 412 10.58 -4.00 7.60
N GLN A 413 10.11 -4.30 6.38
CA GLN A 413 10.96 -4.56 5.20
C GLN A 413 10.13 -4.60 3.90
N ALA A 414 9.48 -3.48 3.58
CA ALA A 414 8.97 -3.17 2.23
C ALA A 414 8.88 -1.66 1.93
N ALA A 415 9.46 -0.82 2.79
CA ALA A 415 9.54 0.63 2.63
C ALA A 415 10.79 1.11 3.38
N ASN A 416 11.85 1.47 2.64
CA ASN A 416 12.87 2.48 3.00
C ASN A 416 14.06 2.45 2.02
N LEU A 417 14.23 3.55 1.29
CA LEU A 417 15.41 4.14 0.64
C LEU A 417 14.78 5.22 -0.26
N VAL A 418 14.76 6.51 0.08
CA VAL A 418 15.88 7.37 0.51
C VAL A 418 15.50 8.25 1.71
N LYS A 419 16.51 8.66 2.49
CA LYS A 419 16.38 9.42 3.74
C LYS A 419 16.14 10.92 3.50
N HIS A 420 15.37 11.57 4.38
CA HIS A 420 15.29 13.03 4.45
C HIS A 420 16.68 13.68 4.62
N VAL A 421 16.95 14.73 3.83
CA VAL A 421 17.97 15.73 4.12
C VAL A 421 17.26 17.02 4.53
N SER A 422 17.31 17.35 5.82
CA SER A 422 16.79 18.60 6.35
C SER A 422 17.80 19.74 6.17
N PHE A 423 17.47 20.72 5.34
CA PHE A 423 18.25 21.96 5.26
C PHE A 423 17.88 22.90 6.41
N GLN A 424 18.85 23.18 7.30
CA GLN A 424 18.81 24.40 8.12
C GLN A 424 19.33 25.58 7.28
N PRO A 425 18.67 26.75 7.31
CA PRO A 425 19.23 27.96 6.69
C PRO A 425 20.37 28.50 7.55
N SER A 426 21.58 28.61 6.98
CA SER A 426 22.70 29.27 7.64
C SER A 426 22.51 30.79 7.61
N MET A 427 22.58 31.42 8.79
CA MET A 427 22.64 32.89 8.86
C MET A 427 24.05 33.36 8.49
N MET A 428 24.18 34.07 7.36
CA MET A 428 25.37 34.86 7.08
C MET A 428 25.29 36.21 7.78
N ALA A 429 26.33 36.53 8.57
CA ALA A 429 26.53 37.87 9.11
C ALA A 429 27.01 38.85 8.02
N PRO A 430 26.76 40.16 8.14
CA PRO A 430 27.20 41.14 7.14
C PRO A 430 28.71 41.38 7.22
N VAL A 431 29.37 41.37 6.07
CA VAL A 431 30.74 41.88 5.93
C VAL A 431 30.67 43.37 5.62
N HIS A 432 31.15 44.22 6.53
CA HIS A 432 31.43 45.61 6.21
C HIS A 432 32.72 45.71 5.39
N VAL A 433 32.68 46.46 4.29
CA VAL A 433 33.85 47.06 3.65
C VAL A 433 33.54 48.54 3.42
N TYR A 434 34.57 49.35 3.68
CA TYR A 434 34.62 50.82 3.77
C TYR A 434 33.81 51.62 2.73
#